data_AF-A0A7M3WRX2-F1
#
_entry.id   AF-A0A7M3WRX2-F1
#
_cell.length_a   1.000
_cell.length_b   1.000
_cell.length_c   1.000
_cell.angle_alpha   90.00
_cell.angle_beta   90.00
_cell.angle_gamma   90.00
#
_symmetry.space_group_name_H-M   'P 1'
#
loop_
_entity.id
_entity.type
_entity.pdbx_description
1 polymer ?
#
loop_
_entity_poly.entity_id
_entity_poly.type
_entity_poly.pdbx_seq_one_letter_code
_entity_poly.pdbx_strand_id
1 'polypeptide(L)'
;SVRAALDGHGGGIKATRVDASQAGLDLVLDLTGACVSCGAAPGTLQGIKSDLEADAEVARIRFDAVLLDSFDDLGRDFILAHGEVEFVSVEAQA
;
A
#
# COMPACT_ATOMS: atom_id res chain seq x y z
N SER A 1 -5.31 -11.12 -14.68
CA SER A 1 -6.05 -10.72 -13.47
C SER A 1 -5.05 -10.27 -12.44
N VAL A 2 -5.29 -9.11 -11.82
CA VAL A 2 -4.42 -8.37 -10.87
C VAL A 2 -3.72 -9.22 -9.80
N ARG A 3 -4.28 -10.39 -9.45
CA ARG A 3 -3.67 -11.36 -8.52
C ARG A 3 -2.29 -11.88 -8.93
N ALA A 4 -1.97 -11.94 -10.23
CA ALA A 4 -0.72 -12.56 -10.68
C ALA A 4 0.52 -11.65 -10.56
N ALA A 5 0.35 -10.36 -10.31
CA ALA A 5 1.46 -9.40 -10.21
C ALA A 5 2.07 -9.32 -8.78
N LEU A 6 1.50 -10.04 -7.81
CA LEU A 6 1.77 -9.82 -6.38
C LEU A 6 2.76 -10.82 -5.74
N ASP A 7 3.11 -11.91 -6.42
CA ASP A 7 3.90 -13.03 -5.87
C ASP A 7 5.39 -13.03 -6.29
N GLY A 8 5.99 -11.84 -6.42
CA GLY A 8 7.22 -11.66 -7.22
C GLY A 8 8.54 -11.34 -6.51
N HIS A 9 8.68 -11.30 -5.17
CA HIS A 9 10.00 -11.01 -4.56
C HIS A 9 10.16 -11.28 -3.04
N GLY A 10 9.79 -12.44 -2.48
CA GLY A 10 10.05 -12.73 -1.04
C GLY A 10 9.38 -11.75 -0.05
N GLY A 11 8.49 -10.91 -0.57
CA GLY A 11 7.60 -9.97 0.06
C GLY A 11 6.38 -9.84 -0.86
N GLY A 12 5.24 -9.47 -0.28
CA GLY A 12 3.95 -9.47 -0.97
C GLY A 12 3.10 -8.26 -0.60
N ILE A 13 2.30 -7.81 -1.54
CA ILE A 13 1.27 -6.77 -1.33
C ILE A 13 -0.04 -7.48 -1.01
N LYS A 14 -0.63 -7.14 0.13
CA LYS A 14 -1.91 -7.69 0.57
C LYS A 14 -2.94 -6.57 0.59
N ALA A 15 -4.10 -6.75 -0.04
CA ALA A 15 -5.22 -5.85 0.18
C ALA A 15 -5.85 -6.14 1.56
N THR A 16 -5.76 -5.20 2.50
CA THR A 16 -6.40 -5.29 3.82
C THR A 16 -7.86 -4.85 3.78
N ARG A 17 -8.22 -3.98 2.83
CA ARG A 17 -9.61 -3.60 2.54
C ARG A 17 -9.80 -3.37 1.05
N VAL A 18 -10.96 -3.78 0.56
CA VAL A 18 -11.40 -3.57 -0.83
C VAL A 18 -12.83 -3.08 -0.79
N ASP A 19 -13.03 -1.81 -1.12
CA ASP A 19 -14.35 -1.20 -1.24
C ASP A 19 -14.65 -0.98 -2.73
N ALA A 20 -15.70 -1.64 -3.24
CA ALA A 20 -16.16 -1.44 -4.60
C ALA A 20 -17.24 -0.36 -4.64
N SER A 21 -17.05 0.65 -5.49
CA SER A 21 -18.01 1.73 -5.69
C SER A 21 -18.34 1.91 -7.17
N GLN A 22 -19.28 2.81 -7.49
CA GLN A 22 -19.54 3.18 -8.88
C GLN A 22 -18.37 3.90 -9.56
N ALA A 23 -17.42 4.43 -8.77
CA ALA A 23 -16.22 5.10 -9.28
C ALA A 23 -15.06 4.13 -9.54
N GLY A 24 -15.18 2.85 -9.14
CA GLY A 24 -14.11 1.84 -9.20
C GLY A 24 -13.76 1.28 -7.81
N LEU A 25 -12.65 0.54 -7.76
CA LEU A 25 -12.12 -0.08 -6.54
C LEU A 25 -11.31 0.91 -5.71
N ASP A 26 -11.63 1.03 -4.43
CA ASP A 26 -10.83 1.70 -3.42
C ASP A 26 -10.15 0.64 -2.55
N LEU A 27 -8.82 0.58 -2.62
CA LEU A 27 -8.01 -0.47 -2.03
C LEU A 27 -7.14 0.11 -0.92
N VAL A 28 -7.10 -0.57 0.22
CA VAL A 28 -6.09 -0.35 1.25
C VAL A 28 -5.12 -1.52 1.23
N LEU A 29 -3.83 -1.22 1.10
CA LEU A 29 -2.76 -2.19 0.92
C LEU A 29 -1.83 -2.24 2.13
N ASP A 30 -1.43 -3.45 2.49
CA ASP A 30 -0.36 -3.76 3.43
C ASP A 30 0.80 -4.41 2.67
N LEU A 31 2.02 -4.08 3.06
CA LEU A 31 3.24 -4.61 2.48
C LEU A 31 3.87 -5.58 3.48
N THR A 32 4.02 -6.83 3.07
CA THR A 32 4.55 -7.91 3.92
C THR A 32 5.90 -8.40 3.42
N GLY A 33 6.73 -8.92 4.33
CA GLY A 33 8.00 -9.57 4.00
C GLY A 33 9.11 -8.62 3.51
N ALA A 34 9.92 -9.07 2.55
CA ALA A 34 11.11 -8.33 2.06
C ALA A 34 10.79 -6.96 1.45
N CYS A 35 9.54 -6.70 1.06
CA CYS A 35 9.07 -5.41 0.56
C CYS A 35 9.17 -4.29 1.62
N VAL A 36 9.08 -4.62 2.91
CA VAL A 36 9.31 -3.64 3.99
C VAL A 36 10.79 -3.34 4.15
N SER A 37 11.64 -4.37 4.04
CA SER A 37 13.09 -4.26 4.23
C SER A 37 13.85 -3.61 3.07
N CYS A 38 13.29 -3.63 1.84
CA CYS A 38 13.92 -3.06 0.64
C CYS A 38 13.06 -2.01 -0.09
N GLY A 39 11.75 -1.97 0.15
CA GLY A 39 10.76 -1.24 -0.66
C GLY A 39 9.88 -0.26 0.12
N ALA A 40 10.26 0.10 1.34
CA ALA A 40 9.62 1.18 2.09
C ALA A 40 10.22 2.56 1.79
N ALA A 41 11.10 2.67 0.80
CA ALA A 41 11.50 3.99 0.33
C ALA A 41 10.25 4.73 -0.17
N PRO A 42 10.10 6.04 0.12
CA PRO A 42 8.95 6.83 -0.28
C PRO A 42 8.53 6.65 -1.75
N GLY A 43 9.51 6.62 -2.66
CA GLY A 43 9.27 6.43 -4.08
C GLY A 43 8.70 5.05 -4.46
N THR A 44 8.91 4.02 -3.64
CA THR A 44 8.36 2.68 -3.89
C THR A 44 6.85 2.63 -3.60
N LEU A 45 6.40 3.22 -2.48
CA LEU A 45 4.97 3.30 -2.16
C LEU A 45 4.22 4.10 -3.23
N GLN A 46 4.80 5.23 -3.64
CA GLN A 46 4.27 6.06 -4.72
C GLN A 46 4.24 5.30 -6.06
N GLY A 47 5.28 4.52 -6.36
CA GLY A 47 5.34 3.70 -7.57
C GLY A 47 4.24 2.64 -7.61
N ILE A 48 4.04 1.93 -6.50
CA ILE A 48 2.96 0.93 -6.36
C ILE A 48 1.58 1.59 -6.53
N LYS A 49 1.36 2.74 -5.86
CA LYS A 49 0.12 3.51 -6.01
C LYS A 49 -0.12 3.89 -7.48
N SER A 50 0.88 4.48 -8.13
CA SER A 50 0.75 4.99 -9.50
C SER A 50 0.53 3.85 -10.50
N ASP A 51 1.18 2.71 -10.32
CA ASP A 51 1.01 1.53 -11.18
C ASP A 51 -0.41 0.96 -11.09
N LEU A 52 -0.93 0.81 -9.88
CA LEU A 52 -2.26 0.26 -9.66
C LEU A 52 -3.38 1.23 -10.03
N GLU A 53 -3.21 2.54 -9.78
CA GLU A 53 -4.18 3.57 -10.20
C GLU A 53 -4.15 3.86 -11.71
N ALA A 54 -3.19 3.31 -12.45
CA ALA A 54 -3.22 3.34 -13.92
C ALA A 54 -4.27 2.38 -14.51
N ASP A 55 -4.76 1.41 -13.71
CA ASP A 55 -5.86 0.53 -14.10
C ASP A 55 -7.21 1.26 -13.96
N ALA A 56 -8.01 1.27 -15.02
CA ALA A 56 -9.31 1.95 -15.05
C ALA A 56 -10.33 1.35 -14.06
N GLU A 57 -10.10 0.13 -13.57
CA GLU A 57 -10.93 -0.49 -12.52
C GLU A 57 -10.60 0.05 -11.13
N VAL A 58 -9.44 0.68 -10.93
CA VAL A 58 -8.97 1.19 -9.64
C VAL A 58 -9.21 2.68 -9.52
N ALA A 59 -10.05 3.06 -8.56
CA ALA A 59 -10.35 4.47 -8.27
C ALA A 59 -9.32 5.09 -7.33
N ARG A 60 -8.79 4.30 -6.38
CA ARG A 60 -7.91 4.79 -5.32
C ARG A 60 -7.08 3.68 -4.67
N ILE A 61 -5.83 4.00 -4.38
CA ILE A 61 -4.93 3.22 -3.53
C ILE A 61 -4.52 4.03 -2.30
N ARG A 62 -4.63 3.38 -1.14
CA ARG A 62 -4.15 3.83 0.18
C ARG A 62 -3.36 2.72 0.84
N PHE A 63 -2.56 3.05 1.85
CA PHE A 63 -1.76 2.08 2.59
C PHE A 63 -2.29 1.95 4.02
N ASP A 64 -2.19 0.75 4.58
CA ASP A 64 -2.58 0.50 5.95
C ASP A 64 -1.61 1.20 6.91
N ALA A 65 -2.14 1.92 7.90
CA ALA A 65 -1.33 2.60 8.89
C ALA A 65 -0.46 1.64 9.72
N VAL A 66 -0.82 0.34 9.80
CA VAL A 66 0.03 -0.68 10.44
C VAL A 66 1.42 -0.77 9.82
N LEU A 67 1.57 -0.39 8.55
CA LEU A 67 2.86 -0.36 7.87
C LEU A 67 3.83 0.60 8.58
N LEU A 68 3.32 1.68 9.17
CA LEU A 68 4.13 2.66 9.90
C LEU A 68 4.77 2.09 11.17
N ASP A 69 4.21 1.00 11.72
CA ASP A 69 4.74 0.34 12.91
C ASP A 69 5.99 -0.50 12.62
N SER A 70 6.29 -0.72 11.34
CA SER A 70 7.53 -1.37 10.90
C SER A 70 8.73 -0.42 10.78
N PHE A 71 8.52 0.90 10.93
CA PHE A 71 9.57 1.91 10.89
C PHE A 71 9.91 2.43 12.29
N ASP A 72 11.15 2.83 12.48
CA ASP A 72 11.54 3.68 13.60
C ASP A 72 10.97 5.11 13.40
N ASP A 73 11.13 5.95 14.43
CA ASP A 73 10.57 7.30 14.42
C ASP A 73 11.07 8.13 13.22
N LEU A 74 12.35 8.00 12.87
CA LEU A 74 12.95 8.71 11.75
C LEU A 74 12.40 8.24 10.40
N GLY A 75 12.33 6.92 10.19
CA GLY A 75 11.77 6.33 8.97
C GLY A 75 10.29 6.65 8.81
N ARG A 76 9.54 6.66 9.92
CA ARG A 76 8.13 7.05 9.97
C ARG A 76 7.94 8.51 9.54
N ASP A 77 8.67 9.45 10.15
CA ASP A 77 8.59 10.87 9.79
C ASP A 77 8.97 11.10 8.32
N PHE A 78 10.00 10.39 7.84
CA PHE A 78 10.46 10.48 6.45
C PHE A 78 9.40 10.00 5.45
N ILE A 79 8.75 8.87 5.72
CA ILE A 79 7.67 8.34 4.87
C ILE A 79 6.42 9.23 4.90
N LEU A 80 6.06 9.77 6.06
CA LEU A 80 4.92 10.68 6.17
C LEU A 80 5.17 12.01 5.43
N ALA A 81 6.40 12.51 5.43
CA ALA A 81 6.78 13.75 4.76
C ALA A 81 7.00 13.60 3.25
N HIS A 82 7.49 12.44 2.79
CA HIS A 82 7.97 12.28 1.41
C HIS A 82 7.28 11.15 0.63
N GLY A 83 6.44 10.34 1.27
CA GLY A 83 5.78 9.18 0.66
C GLY A 83 4.78 9.52 -0.44
N GLU A 84 4.18 10.72 -0.38
CA GLU A 84 3.11 11.16 -1.30
C GLU A 84 1.96 10.13 -1.43
N VAL A 85 1.70 9.40 -0.35
CA VAL A 85 0.67 8.38 -0.23
C VAL A 85 -0.15 8.61 1.04
N GLU A 86 -1.38 8.12 1.04
CA GLU A 86 -2.29 8.22 2.19
C GLU A 86 -2.23 6.94 3.02
N PHE A 87 -2.01 7.08 4.33
CA PHE A 87 -2.10 6.01 5.31
C PHE A 87 -3.43 6.06 6.03
N VAL A 88 -4.12 4.92 6.14
CA VAL A 88 -5.41 4.80 6.83
C VAL A 88 -5.41 3.62 7.79
N SER A 89 -5.97 3.81 8.97
CA SER A 89 -6.20 2.71 9.91
C SER A 89 -7.37 1.87 9.43
N VAL A 90 -7.13 0.59 9.18
CA VAL A 90 -8.19 -0.37 8.88
C VAL A 90 -8.51 -1.10 10.17
N GLU A 91 -9.66 -0.79 10.79
CA GLU A 91 -10.12 -1.59 11.92
C GLU A 91 -10.28 -3.04 11.44
N ALA A 92 -9.59 -3.97 12.10
CA ALA A 92 -9.78 -5.39 11.87
C ALA A 92 -11.26 -5.69 12.15
N GLN A 93 -12.02 -6.05 11.11
CA GLN A 93 -13.38 -6.51 11.27
C GLN A 93 -13.32 -7.76 12.17
N ALA A 94 -13.87 -7.61 13.38
CA ALA A 94 -13.96 -8.66 14.39
C ALA A 94 -14.81 -9.85 13.91
#